data_AF-A0A941S5P8-F1
#
_entry.id   AF-A0A941S5P8-F1
#
_cell.length_a   1.000
_cell.length_b   1.000
_cell.length_c   1.000
_cell.angle_alpha   90.00
_cell.angle_beta   90.00
_cell.angle_gamma   90.00
#
_symmetry.space_group_name_H-M   'P 1'
#
loop_
_entity.id
_entity.type
_entity.pdbx_description
1 polymer ?
#
loop_
_entity_poly.entity_id
_entity_poly.type
_entity_poly.pdbx_seq_one_letter_code
_entity_poly.pdbx_strand_id
1 'polypeptide(L)'
;WDYTATQHIILADLKIGGKLRHVLMQAPKNGFFYVIDRTNGKLISAKPYTTITWAKGVDMKTGRPIENPGVRYTTGKPSVQIPGPVGAHNWQPMAFNPQTGLVYIPVIDGNFIYAQQDKLHYTPGAWNVSDFAQLGHLVLDAALKGQPPAPAKGWIRAWDPVNQKMVWQVPMTGGWNSGMLTTAGGLVFAGGSDGFFSAYDAKTGAKLWTIDLKTGMSAPAITYTIGGAQYVAVAAAFGGSGGLGATADPHTALQKYGNNEGRIFAFKLGGYKDVKPIAAAIPDNMPAPPNEKVDPKMAAKGFDTFHRNCAVCHGVLLGSSGEVPDLRMVPKEIWGQYDAIVIQGALHDNGMGWFKDILNKEDAQDIRAYVLQSAQQLYASKHGAPAKPETPAPKKPLPMQH
;
A
#
# COMPACT_ATOMS: atom_id res chain seq x y z
N TRP A 1 -10.27 -3.07 -12.04
CA TRP A 1 -8.99 -2.36 -11.84
C TRP A 1 -9.01 -1.33 -10.72
N ASP A 2 -10.10 -0.57 -10.50
CA ASP A 2 -10.08 0.57 -9.55
C ASP A 2 -8.99 1.63 -9.90
N TYR A 3 -8.82 1.90 -11.19
CA TYR A 3 -7.94 2.99 -11.64
C TYR A 3 -8.68 4.32 -11.57
N THR A 4 -8.67 4.94 -10.39
CA THR A 4 -9.18 6.30 -10.19
C THR A 4 -8.36 7.32 -10.97
N ALA A 5 -8.98 8.49 -11.22
CA ALA A 5 -8.36 9.68 -11.77
C ALA A 5 -8.56 10.88 -10.83
N THR A 6 -8.37 10.62 -9.53
CA THR A 6 -8.49 11.59 -8.43
C THR A 6 -7.14 12.10 -7.95
N GLN A 7 -6.07 11.66 -8.60
CA GLN A 7 -4.69 12.04 -8.35
C GLN A 7 -4.50 13.53 -8.61
N HIS A 8 -3.46 14.10 -7.98
CA HIS A 8 -3.12 15.52 -8.08
C HIS A 8 -3.14 16.00 -9.53
N ILE A 9 -3.89 17.08 -9.77
CA ILE A 9 -3.99 17.78 -11.05
C ILE A 9 -3.13 19.05 -10.97
N ILE A 10 -2.11 19.16 -11.82
CA ILE A 10 -1.27 20.37 -11.90
C ILE A 10 -1.64 21.18 -13.14
N LEU A 11 -1.90 22.47 -12.97
CA LEU A 11 -2.07 23.41 -14.08
C LEU A 11 -0.74 24.12 -14.35
N ALA A 12 -0.34 24.18 -15.61
CA ALA A 12 0.91 24.84 -16.02
C ALA A 12 0.80 25.42 -17.43
N ASP A 13 1.70 26.33 -17.77
CA ASP A 13 1.90 26.79 -19.13
C ASP A 13 3.21 26.22 -19.67
N LEU A 14 3.13 25.44 -20.75
CA LEU A 14 4.26 24.71 -21.32
C LEU A 14 4.45 25.06 -22.79
N LYS A 15 5.70 25.16 -23.24
CA LYS A 15 6.02 25.29 -24.67
C LYS A 15 6.07 23.90 -25.31
N ILE A 16 5.02 23.51 -26.03
CA ILE A 16 4.88 22.19 -26.66
C ILE A 16 4.77 22.39 -28.18
N GLY A 17 5.67 21.74 -28.95
CA GLY A 17 5.72 21.92 -30.41
C GLY A 17 5.97 23.38 -30.82
N GLY A 18 6.79 24.10 -30.06
CA GLY A 18 7.11 25.51 -30.30
C GLY A 18 6.04 26.52 -29.87
N LYS A 19 4.83 26.07 -29.47
CA LYS A 19 3.71 26.93 -29.06
C LYS A 19 3.51 26.90 -27.55
N LEU A 20 3.18 28.05 -26.95
CA LEU A 20 2.74 28.10 -25.56
C LEU A 20 1.36 27.44 -25.45
N ARG A 21 1.21 26.51 -24.50
CA ARG A 21 -0.02 25.75 -24.27
C ARG A 21 -0.42 25.85 -22.81
N HIS A 22 -1.69 26.10 -22.57
CA HIS A 22 -2.31 26.11 -21.26
C HIS A 22 -2.73 24.69 -20.90
N VAL A 23 -1.96 24.01 -20.06
CA VAL A 23 -2.14 22.59 -19.82
C VAL A 23 -2.63 22.25 -18.42
N LEU A 24 -3.25 21.08 -18.35
CA LEU A 24 -3.51 20.27 -17.19
C LEU A 24 -2.62 19.03 -17.29
N MET A 25 -1.92 18.67 -16.22
CA MET A 25 -1.09 17.49 -16.12
C MET A 25 -1.60 16.56 -15.03
N GLN A 26 -1.63 15.26 -15.30
CA GLN A 26 -2.05 14.26 -14.32
C GLN A 26 -1.30 12.94 -14.51
N ALA A 27 -0.90 12.32 -13.40
CA ALA A 27 -0.37 10.96 -13.36
C ALA A 27 -1.35 10.06 -12.55
N PRO A 28 -2.49 9.62 -13.11
CA PRO A 28 -3.45 8.78 -12.39
C PRO A 28 -2.93 7.37 -12.08
N LYS A 29 -3.73 6.60 -11.33
CA LYS A 29 -3.40 5.22 -10.92
C LYS A 29 -2.99 4.31 -12.09
N ASN A 30 -3.53 4.55 -13.28
CA ASN A 30 -3.38 3.66 -14.42
C ASN A 30 -1.96 3.62 -15.04
N GLY A 31 -1.04 4.49 -14.60
CA GLY A 31 0.36 4.49 -15.04
C GLY A 31 0.68 5.31 -16.30
N PHE A 32 -0.29 5.99 -16.91
CA PHE A 32 -0.06 6.98 -17.97
C PHE A 32 0.06 8.39 -17.40
N PHE A 33 0.95 9.21 -17.97
CA PHE A 33 1.07 10.63 -17.67
C PHE A 33 0.37 11.41 -18.77
N TYR A 34 -0.67 12.15 -18.41
CA TYR A 34 -1.49 12.90 -19.35
C TYR A 34 -1.10 14.37 -19.34
N VAL A 35 -1.01 14.95 -20.54
CA VAL A 35 -1.01 16.39 -20.76
C VAL A 35 -2.23 16.72 -21.60
N ILE A 36 -3.09 17.58 -21.06
CA ILE A 36 -4.39 17.93 -21.63
C ILE A 36 -4.46 19.44 -21.75
N ASP A 37 -5.03 19.95 -22.83
CA ASP A 37 -5.33 21.37 -22.97
C ASP A 37 -6.45 21.74 -21.98
N ARG A 38 -6.12 22.55 -20.96
CA ARG A 38 -7.07 22.85 -19.88
C ARG A 38 -8.21 23.76 -20.33
N THR A 39 -8.11 24.36 -21.52
CA THR A 39 -9.13 25.28 -22.04
C THR A 39 -10.29 24.56 -22.73
N ASN A 40 -10.06 23.32 -23.20
CA ASN A 40 -11.03 22.59 -24.01
C ASN A 40 -11.03 21.06 -23.83
N GLY A 41 -10.17 20.53 -22.95
CA GLY A 41 -10.10 19.10 -22.64
C GLY A 41 -9.44 18.23 -23.71
N LYS A 42 -8.89 18.80 -24.78
CA LYS A 42 -8.21 18.03 -25.83
C LYS A 42 -6.92 17.41 -25.31
N LEU A 43 -6.77 16.10 -25.53
CA LEU A 43 -5.54 15.38 -25.21
C LEU A 43 -4.37 15.90 -26.06
N ILE A 44 -3.26 16.26 -25.42
CA ILE A 44 -2.02 16.66 -26.09
C ILE A 44 -1.07 15.47 -26.17
N SER A 45 -0.87 14.75 -25.06
CA SER A 45 -0.01 13.57 -25.01
C SER A 45 -0.36 12.65 -23.85
N ALA A 46 -0.11 11.34 -24.04
CA ALA A 46 -0.18 10.35 -22.98
C ALA A 46 0.88 9.26 -23.19
N LYS A 47 1.81 9.12 -22.23
CA LYS A 47 2.82 8.04 -22.22
C LYS A 47 2.89 7.38 -20.86
N PRO A 48 3.23 6.07 -20.80
CA PRO A 48 3.45 5.41 -19.53
C PRO A 48 4.58 6.09 -18.76
N TYR A 49 4.31 6.55 -17.53
CA TYR A 49 5.38 7.06 -16.65
C TYR A 49 5.99 5.95 -15.81
N THR A 50 5.39 4.76 -15.79
CA THR A 50 5.93 3.55 -15.15
C THR A 50 5.60 2.29 -15.96
N THR A 51 6.03 1.12 -15.48
CA THR A 51 5.64 -0.17 -16.03
C THR A 51 4.13 -0.36 -15.94
N ILE A 52 3.51 -0.66 -17.09
CA ILE A 52 2.09 -0.99 -17.19
C ILE A 52 1.92 -2.28 -17.98
N THR A 53 0.94 -3.11 -17.59
CA THR A 53 0.63 -4.37 -18.29
C THR A 53 -0.83 -4.43 -18.76
N TRP A 54 -1.69 -3.51 -18.32
CA TRP A 54 -3.11 -3.50 -18.69
C TRP A 54 -3.38 -2.91 -20.09
N ALA A 55 -2.49 -2.08 -20.62
CA ALA A 55 -2.61 -1.43 -21.93
C ALA A 55 -1.24 -1.29 -22.60
N LYS A 56 -1.22 -1.26 -23.94
CA LYS A 56 0.01 -1.02 -24.74
C LYS A 56 0.25 0.44 -25.12
N GLY A 57 -0.73 1.32 -24.89
CA GLY A 57 -0.65 2.74 -25.23
C GLY A 57 -1.99 3.44 -25.14
N VAL A 58 -2.02 4.71 -25.59
CA VAL A 58 -3.23 5.50 -25.80
C VAL A 58 -3.32 5.83 -27.29
N ASP A 59 -4.46 5.56 -27.90
CA ASP A 59 -4.74 6.00 -29.26
C ASP A 59 -4.96 7.51 -29.27
N MET A 60 -4.03 8.25 -29.88
CA MET A 60 -4.07 9.71 -29.90
C MET A 60 -5.17 10.29 -30.79
N LYS A 61 -5.81 9.50 -31.66
CA LYS A 61 -6.97 9.96 -32.43
C LYS A 61 -8.24 9.99 -31.59
N THR A 62 -8.42 8.97 -30.74
CA THR A 62 -9.63 8.79 -29.94
C THR A 62 -9.46 9.20 -28.47
N GLY A 63 -8.22 9.33 -28.00
CA GLY A 63 -7.88 9.53 -26.59
C GLY A 63 -8.05 8.29 -25.72
N ARG A 64 -8.37 7.12 -26.32
CA ARG A 64 -8.71 5.90 -25.58
C ARG A 64 -7.47 5.02 -25.36
N PRO A 65 -7.28 4.44 -24.15
CA PRO A 65 -6.29 3.40 -23.92
C PRO A 65 -6.52 2.18 -24.82
N ILE A 66 -5.43 1.59 -25.29
CA ILE A 66 -5.43 0.37 -26.09
C ILE A 66 -5.14 -0.80 -25.15
N GLU A 67 -6.20 -1.44 -24.68
CA GLU A 67 -6.14 -2.55 -23.72
C GLU A 67 -5.37 -3.76 -24.27
N ASN A 68 -4.57 -4.40 -23.42
CA ASN A 68 -3.96 -5.68 -23.77
C ASN A 68 -5.00 -6.81 -23.69
N PRO A 69 -4.85 -7.91 -24.46
CA PRO A 69 -5.77 -9.04 -24.38
C PRO A 69 -5.89 -9.61 -22.96
N GLY A 70 -7.10 -9.99 -22.53
CA GLY A 70 -7.35 -10.67 -21.25
C GLY A 70 -7.30 -9.79 -20.00
N VAL A 71 -6.96 -8.50 -20.12
CA VAL A 71 -6.83 -7.58 -18.97
C VAL A 71 -8.14 -7.28 -18.26
N ARG A 72 -9.28 -7.56 -18.91
CA ARG A 72 -10.61 -7.47 -18.28
C ARG A 72 -10.97 -8.66 -17.40
N TYR A 73 -10.12 -9.70 -17.36
CA TYR A 73 -10.26 -10.87 -16.48
C TYR A 73 -11.65 -11.54 -16.52
N THR A 74 -12.37 -11.45 -17.65
CA THR A 74 -13.75 -11.95 -17.82
C THR A 74 -13.86 -13.43 -18.20
N THR A 75 -12.75 -14.16 -18.21
CA THR A 75 -12.68 -15.56 -18.66
C THR A 75 -12.56 -16.55 -17.51
N GLY A 76 -12.81 -16.10 -16.27
CA GLY A 76 -12.63 -16.86 -15.03
C GLY A 76 -11.17 -17.12 -14.64
N LYS A 77 -10.19 -16.77 -15.49
CA LYS A 77 -8.76 -16.90 -15.18
C LYS A 77 -8.25 -15.67 -14.43
N PRO A 78 -7.56 -15.83 -13.28
CA PRO A 78 -6.87 -14.72 -12.63
C PRO A 78 -5.86 -14.05 -13.55
N SER A 79 -5.69 -12.73 -13.38
CA SER A 79 -4.82 -11.89 -14.18
C SER A 79 -3.94 -11.05 -13.25
N VAL A 80 -2.63 -11.25 -13.32
CA VAL A 80 -1.65 -10.39 -12.63
C VAL A 80 -1.42 -9.15 -13.47
N GLN A 81 -1.68 -7.96 -12.91
CA GLN A 81 -1.53 -6.71 -13.63
C GLN A 81 -0.76 -5.67 -12.83
N ILE A 82 -0.11 -4.79 -13.58
CA ILE A 82 0.60 -3.61 -13.09
C ILE A 82 0.01 -2.40 -13.84
N PRO A 83 -0.40 -1.33 -13.16
CA PRO A 83 -0.41 -1.19 -11.70
C PRO A 83 -1.50 -2.03 -11.00
N GLY A 84 -1.40 -2.19 -9.69
CA GLY A 84 -2.51 -2.70 -8.86
C GLY A 84 -3.60 -1.64 -8.61
N PRO A 85 -4.64 -1.95 -7.81
CA PRO A 85 -5.68 -0.99 -7.43
C PRO A 85 -5.14 0.17 -6.56
N VAL A 86 -3.97 -0.03 -5.93
CA VAL A 86 -3.20 1.04 -5.28
C VAL A 86 -2.73 2.09 -6.31
N GLY A 87 -2.59 1.70 -7.57
CA GLY A 87 -2.17 2.55 -8.67
C GLY A 87 -0.67 2.78 -8.72
N ALA A 88 -0.19 3.29 -9.85
CA ALA A 88 1.20 3.71 -10.04
C ALA A 88 1.54 5.05 -9.36
N HIS A 89 0.52 5.81 -8.98
CA HIS A 89 0.57 7.04 -8.20
C HIS A 89 -0.81 7.21 -7.57
N ASN A 90 -0.85 7.49 -6.28
CA ASN A 90 -2.09 7.64 -5.53
C ASN A 90 -2.28 9.10 -5.10
N TRP A 91 -2.95 9.35 -3.99
CA TRP A 91 -3.32 10.69 -3.53
C TRP A 91 -2.13 11.61 -3.21
N GLN A 92 -0.95 11.05 -2.96
CA GLN A 92 0.23 11.79 -2.54
C GLN A 92 0.62 12.83 -3.59
N PRO A 93 0.65 14.13 -3.28
CA PRO A 93 0.84 15.14 -4.32
C PRO A 93 2.17 15.00 -5.06
N MET A 94 2.13 15.00 -6.40
CA MET A 94 3.30 15.31 -7.23
C MET A 94 3.61 16.82 -7.20
N ALA A 95 4.81 17.23 -7.64
CA ALA A 95 5.21 18.63 -7.68
C ALA A 95 5.81 19.02 -9.04
N PHE A 96 5.53 20.23 -9.54
CA PHE A 96 6.10 20.76 -10.78
C PHE A 96 7.05 21.92 -10.49
N ASN A 97 8.23 21.91 -11.14
CA ASN A 97 9.17 23.02 -11.06
C ASN A 97 9.31 23.71 -12.43
N PRO A 98 8.88 24.98 -12.57
CA PRO A 98 8.93 25.68 -13.84
C PRO A 98 10.36 26.00 -14.33
N GLN A 99 11.36 26.01 -13.45
CA GLN A 99 12.76 26.26 -13.84
C GLN A 99 13.40 25.04 -14.49
N THR A 100 13.06 23.84 -14.02
CA THR A 100 13.55 22.57 -14.61
C THR A 100 12.61 22.06 -15.70
N GLY A 101 11.35 22.48 -15.68
CA GLY A 101 10.30 21.95 -16.53
C GLY A 101 9.85 20.54 -16.13
N LEU A 102 10.27 20.02 -14.97
CA LEU A 102 10.04 18.64 -14.56
C LEU A 102 8.90 18.51 -13.54
N VAL A 103 8.23 17.37 -13.59
CA VAL A 103 7.24 16.92 -12.61
C VAL A 103 7.83 15.78 -11.78
N TYR A 104 7.83 15.92 -10.46
CA TYR A 104 8.34 14.92 -9.52
C TYR A 104 7.17 14.10 -8.96
N ILE A 105 7.18 12.80 -9.24
CA ILE A 105 6.06 11.90 -8.98
C ILE A 105 6.50 10.86 -7.93
N PRO A 106 5.74 10.67 -6.83
CA PRO A 106 5.87 9.49 -5.97
C PRO A 106 5.27 8.28 -6.68
N VAL A 107 6.11 7.50 -7.35
CA VAL A 107 5.69 6.33 -8.12
C VAL A 107 5.67 5.08 -7.24
N ILE A 108 4.64 4.25 -7.47
CA ILE A 108 4.42 2.96 -6.84
C ILE A 108 4.50 1.88 -7.92
N ASP A 109 5.49 1.02 -7.86
CA ASP A 109 5.60 -0.15 -8.71
C ASP A 109 5.11 -1.38 -7.95
N GLY A 110 3.82 -1.67 -8.06
CA GLY A 110 3.15 -2.80 -7.41
C GLY A 110 2.20 -3.51 -8.37
N ASN A 111 2.13 -4.85 -8.23
CA ASN A 111 1.19 -5.68 -8.97
C ASN A 111 -0.06 -5.99 -8.15
N PHE A 112 -1.07 -6.55 -8.81
CA PHE A 112 -2.23 -7.12 -8.14
C PHE A 112 -2.80 -8.28 -8.95
N ILE A 113 -3.41 -9.25 -8.24
CA ILE A 113 -4.11 -10.37 -8.85
C ILE A 113 -5.58 -10.01 -8.97
N TYR A 114 -6.08 -9.85 -10.20
CA TYR A 114 -7.49 -9.65 -10.50
C TYR A 114 -8.13 -10.97 -10.86
N ALA A 115 -9.23 -11.32 -10.21
CA ALA A 115 -10.06 -12.47 -10.56
C ALA A 115 -11.52 -12.03 -10.67
N GLN A 116 -12.24 -12.60 -11.63
CA GLN A 116 -13.68 -12.39 -11.75
C GLN A 116 -14.40 -13.28 -10.72
N GLN A 117 -15.39 -12.69 -10.05
CA GLN A 117 -16.40 -13.43 -9.31
C GLN A 117 -17.48 -13.93 -10.26
N ASP A 118 -17.95 -15.16 -10.09
CA ASP A 118 -19.01 -15.74 -10.91
C ASP A 118 -20.35 -15.00 -10.75
N LYS A 119 -20.64 -14.52 -9.53
CA LYS A 119 -21.80 -13.68 -9.21
C LYS A 119 -21.41 -12.62 -8.19
N LEU A 120 -21.71 -11.36 -8.49
CA LEU A 120 -21.63 -10.28 -7.50
C LEU A 120 -22.82 -10.42 -6.55
N HIS A 121 -22.55 -10.67 -5.28
CA HIS A 121 -23.57 -10.69 -4.23
C HIS A 121 -23.50 -9.39 -3.45
N TYR A 122 -24.47 -8.50 -3.69
CA TYR A 122 -24.60 -7.27 -2.92
C TYR A 122 -25.20 -7.58 -1.54
N THR A 123 -24.49 -7.22 -0.49
CA THR A 123 -24.93 -7.33 0.91
C THR A 123 -24.92 -5.92 1.51
N PRO A 124 -26.08 -5.32 1.84
CA PRO A 124 -26.14 -4.01 2.49
C PRO A 124 -25.25 -3.97 3.74
N GLY A 125 -24.49 -2.89 3.92
CA GLY A 125 -23.56 -2.73 5.04
C GLY A 125 -22.23 -3.49 4.92
N ALA A 126 -22.10 -4.40 3.95
CA ALA A 126 -20.85 -5.12 3.72
C ALA A 126 -19.90 -4.39 2.76
N TRP A 127 -18.65 -4.85 2.78
CA TRP A 127 -17.62 -4.47 1.82
C TRP A 127 -17.86 -5.16 0.46
N ASN A 128 -18.64 -4.52 -0.42
CA ASN A 128 -19.12 -5.08 -1.69
C ASN A 128 -18.14 -4.92 -2.86
N VAL A 129 -16.89 -5.36 -2.68
CA VAL A 129 -15.85 -5.33 -3.74
C VAL A 129 -15.42 -6.74 -4.17
N SER A 130 -14.26 -6.87 -4.81
CA SER A 130 -13.62 -8.15 -5.15
C SER A 130 -13.62 -9.16 -4.00
N ASP A 131 -13.58 -10.47 -4.30
CA ASP A 131 -13.62 -11.50 -3.26
C ASP A 131 -12.23 -11.61 -2.64
N PHE A 132 -12.03 -10.93 -1.51
CA PHE A 132 -10.77 -10.98 -0.80
C PHE A 132 -10.46 -12.39 -0.27
N ALA A 133 -11.45 -13.28 -0.09
CA ALA A 133 -11.17 -14.68 0.24
C ALA A 133 -10.49 -15.39 -0.93
N GLN A 134 -11.00 -15.23 -2.15
CA GLN A 134 -10.35 -15.77 -3.34
C GLN A 134 -8.93 -15.21 -3.50
N LEU A 135 -8.74 -13.90 -3.27
CA LEU A 135 -7.41 -13.30 -3.25
C LEU A 135 -6.52 -13.95 -2.19
N GLY A 136 -7.02 -14.13 -0.97
CA GLY A 136 -6.33 -14.81 0.12
C GLY A 136 -5.85 -16.21 -0.28
N HIS A 137 -6.72 -17.02 -0.88
CA HIS A 137 -6.37 -18.37 -1.37
C HIS A 137 -5.28 -18.33 -2.44
N LEU A 138 -5.37 -17.39 -3.39
CA LEU A 138 -4.36 -17.23 -4.45
C LEU A 138 -3.01 -16.81 -3.88
N VAL A 139 -3.00 -15.90 -2.90
CA VAL A 139 -1.76 -15.47 -2.22
C VAL A 139 -1.18 -16.60 -1.37
N LEU A 140 -2.02 -17.36 -0.66
CA LEU A 140 -1.59 -18.51 0.14
C LEU A 140 -0.96 -19.60 -0.75
N ASP A 141 -1.63 -19.99 -1.84
CA ASP A 141 -1.13 -20.98 -2.79
C ASP A 141 0.20 -20.54 -3.40
N ALA A 142 0.32 -19.26 -3.80
CA ALA A 142 1.55 -18.71 -4.32
C ALA A 142 2.68 -18.75 -3.26
N ALA A 143 2.39 -18.38 -2.01
CA ALA A 143 3.36 -18.44 -0.91
C ALA A 143 3.81 -19.89 -0.61
N LEU A 144 2.89 -20.86 -0.58
CA LEU A 144 3.21 -22.28 -0.37
C LEU A 144 4.08 -22.87 -1.50
N LYS A 145 3.99 -22.31 -2.71
CA LYS A 145 4.86 -22.64 -3.85
C LYS A 145 6.19 -21.89 -3.85
N GLY A 146 6.48 -21.10 -2.81
CA GLY A 146 7.69 -20.28 -2.72
C GLY A 146 7.67 -19.05 -3.64
N GLN A 147 6.50 -18.61 -4.08
CA GLN A 147 6.29 -17.49 -5.00
C GLN A 147 5.35 -16.42 -4.39
N PRO A 148 5.60 -15.91 -3.17
CA PRO A 148 4.75 -14.88 -2.61
C PRO A 148 4.73 -13.62 -3.49
N PRO A 149 3.64 -12.84 -3.50
CA PRO A 149 3.62 -11.54 -4.19
C PRO A 149 4.78 -10.66 -3.72
N ALA A 150 5.53 -10.11 -4.66
CA ALA A 150 6.61 -9.18 -4.33
C ALA A 150 6.05 -7.89 -3.73
N PRO A 151 6.70 -7.31 -2.71
CA PRO A 151 6.28 -6.03 -2.15
C PRO A 151 6.38 -4.93 -3.22
N ALA A 152 5.49 -3.94 -3.13
CA ALA A 152 5.53 -2.78 -4.00
C ALA A 152 6.82 -1.99 -3.78
N LYS A 153 7.41 -1.48 -4.85
CA LYS A 153 8.61 -0.62 -4.81
C LYS A 153 8.22 0.83 -4.99
N GLY A 154 8.90 1.73 -4.30
CA GLY A 154 8.67 3.17 -4.40
C GLY A 154 9.78 3.87 -5.17
N TRP A 155 9.42 4.94 -5.87
CA TRP A 155 10.39 5.81 -6.55
C TRP A 155 9.99 7.27 -6.45
N ILE A 156 11.00 8.14 -6.41
CA ILE A 156 10.86 9.51 -6.88
C ILE A 156 11.19 9.49 -8.35
N ARG A 157 10.24 9.80 -9.23
CA ARG A 157 10.49 9.90 -10.67
C ARG A 157 10.36 11.34 -11.14
N ALA A 158 11.40 11.87 -11.76
CA ALA A 158 11.33 13.14 -12.47
C ALA A 158 10.93 12.92 -13.92
N TRP A 159 9.79 13.48 -14.28
CA TRP A 159 9.14 13.33 -15.58
C TRP A 159 9.19 14.65 -16.34
N ASP A 160 9.62 14.60 -17.59
CA ASP A 160 9.52 15.70 -18.54
C ASP A 160 8.13 15.63 -19.23
N PRO A 161 7.20 16.54 -18.91
CA PRO A 161 5.85 16.51 -19.46
C PRO A 161 5.81 16.91 -20.95
N VAL A 162 6.80 17.67 -21.44
CA VAL A 162 6.87 18.14 -22.84
C VAL A 162 7.37 17.02 -23.73
N ASN A 163 8.45 16.35 -23.33
CA ASN A 163 9.06 15.26 -24.09
C ASN A 163 8.51 13.88 -23.72
N GLN A 164 7.64 13.79 -22.70
CA GLN A 164 7.00 12.57 -22.23
C GLN A 164 8.01 11.45 -21.90
N LYS A 165 9.05 11.80 -21.14
CA LYS A 165 10.12 10.87 -20.75
C LYS A 165 10.58 11.06 -19.31
N MET A 166 11.04 9.97 -18.71
CA MET A 166 11.76 10.02 -17.44
C MET A 166 13.14 10.65 -17.64
N VAL A 167 13.49 11.60 -16.77
CA VAL A 167 14.81 12.25 -16.76
C VAL A 167 15.74 11.55 -15.76
N TRP A 168 15.25 11.31 -14.56
CA TRP A 168 15.94 10.56 -13.52
C TRP A 168 14.93 9.90 -12.57
N GLN A 169 15.41 8.95 -11.76
CA GLN A 169 14.63 8.38 -10.67
C GLN A 169 15.52 8.04 -9.47
N VAL A 170 14.92 8.02 -8.28
CA VAL A 170 15.57 7.65 -7.01
C VAL A 170 14.73 6.56 -6.34
N PRO A 171 15.30 5.43 -5.92
CA PRO A 171 14.56 4.40 -5.18
C PRO A 171 14.15 4.91 -3.79
N MET A 172 12.96 4.50 -3.36
CA MET A 172 12.44 4.72 -2.00
C MET A 172 12.11 3.37 -1.35
N THR A 173 12.16 3.34 -0.02
CA THR A 173 11.75 2.17 0.75
C THR A 173 10.23 1.97 0.67
N GLY A 174 9.79 0.76 0.35
CA GLY A 174 8.38 0.42 0.19
C GLY A 174 7.66 1.20 -0.91
N GLY A 175 6.40 0.85 -1.17
CA GLY A 175 5.59 1.48 -2.22
C GLY A 175 4.82 2.73 -1.79
N TRP A 176 4.72 3.05 -0.50
CA TRP A 176 3.80 4.06 0.03
C TRP A 176 4.54 5.22 0.71
N ASN A 177 5.04 6.15 -0.10
CA ASN A 177 5.88 7.27 0.34
C ASN A 177 5.11 8.60 0.31
N SER A 178 5.73 9.68 0.77
CA SER A 178 5.07 10.98 0.88
C SER A 178 4.80 11.67 -0.45
N GLY A 179 3.96 12.70 -0.42
CA GLY A 179 3.92 13.69 -1.49
C GLY A 179 5.21 14.50 -1.60
N MET A 180 5.37 15.20 -2.71
CA MET A 180 6.57 15.94 -3.10
C MET A 180 6.38 17.44 -2.90
N LEU A 181 7.47 18.13 -2.57
CA LEU A 181 7.57 19.60 -2.62
C LEU A 181 8.78 19.97 -3.46
N THR A 182 8.67 20.97 -4.34
CA THR A 182 9.83 21.54 -5.05
C THR A 182 9.91 23.05 -4.85
N THR A 183 11.12 23.61 -4.94
CA THR A 183 11.37 25.03 -4.68
C THR A 183 12.26 25.65 -5.75
N ALA A 184 12.26 26.99 -5.83
CA ALA A 184 13.13 27.76 -6.73
C ALA A 184 14.63 27.65 -6.38
N GLY A 185 14.97 27.08 -5.22
CA GLY A 185 16.35 26.75 -4.84
C GLY A 185 16.90 25.52 -5.54
N GLY A 186 16.17 24.93 -6.49
CA GLY A 186 16.59 23.71 -7.19
C GLY A 186 16.49 22.46 -6.34
N LEU A 187 15.54 22.41 -5.40
CA LEU A 187 15.36 21.29 -4.47
C LEU A 187 14.03 20.57 -4.67
N VAL A 188 14.02 19.27 -4.37
CA VAL A 188 12.82 18.43 -4.18
C VAL A 188 12.88 17.83 -2.78
N PHE A 189 11.84 17.99 -1.98
CA PHE A 189 11.70 17.38 -0.66
C PHE A 189 10.73 16.21 -0.73
N ALA A 190 11.11 15.10 -0.09
CA ALA A 190 10.31 13.89 0.00
C ALA A 190 10.57 13.13 1.31
N GLY A 191 9.56 12.42 1.76
CA GLY A 191 9.55 11.56 2.93
C GLY A 191 9.32 10.11 2.59
N GLY A 192 10.07 9.22 3.23
CA GLY A 192 9.94 7.78 3.06
C GLY A 192 9.03 7.13 4.11
N SER A 193 8.49 5.97 3.77
CA SER A 193 7.85 5.07 4.73
C SER A 193 8.81 4.53 5.79
N ASP A 194 10.12 4.58 5.51
CA ASP A 194 11.24 4.26 6.41
C ASP A 194 11.56 5.35 7.44
N GLY A 195 10.87 6.49 7.36
CA GLY A 195 10.97 7.62 8.27
C GLY A 195 12.07 8.62 7.95
N PHE A 196 12.73 8.50 6.80
CA PHE A 196 13.68 9.51 6.35
C PHE A 196 12.99 10.65 5.60
N PHE A 197 13.26 11.89 6.02
CA PHE A 197 12.94 13.09 5.25
C PHE A 197 14.20 13.58 4.55
N SER A 198 14.11 13.79 3.24
CA SER A 198 15.28 14.08 2.41
C SER A 198 15.03 15.24 1.45
N ALA A 199 16.11 15.94 1.10
CA ALA A 199 16.14 16.93 0.03
C ALA A 199 17.05 16.43 -1.09
N TYR A 200 16.59 16.59 -2.32
CA TYR A 200 17.25 16.13 -3.54
C TYR A 200 17.47 17.30 -4.49
N ASP A 201 18.54 17.26 -5.26
CA ASP A 201 18.76 18.17 -6.38
C ASP A 201 17.67 17.94 -7.45
N ALA A 202 16.98 19.01 -7.83
CA ALA A 202 15.83 18.98 -8.71
C ALA A 202 16.15 18.58 -10.16
N LYS A 203 17.41 18.69 -10.59
CA LYS A 203 17.85 18.39 -11.96
C LYS A 203 18.40 16.97 -12.10
N THR A 204 19.01 16.44 -11.04
CA THR A 204 19.80 15.20 -11.09
C THR A 204 19.24 14.10 -10.19
N GLY A 205 18.43 14.44 -9.19
CA GLY A 205 17.97 13.50 -8.17
C GLY A 205 19.03 13.17 -7.12
N ALA A 206 20.19 13.83 -7.11
CA ALA A 206 21.21 13.62 -6.09
C ALA A 206 20.67 13.95 -4.69
N LYS A 207 20.80 13.04 -3.72
CA LYS A 207 20.39 13.30 -2.33
C LYS A 207 21.39 14.27 -1.69
N LEU A 208 20.93 15.45 -1.30
CA LEU A 208 21.75 16.53 -0.76
C LEU A 208 21.69 16.59 0.77
N TRP A 209 20.57 16.18 1.34
CA TRP A 209 20.34 16.21 2.78
C TRP A 209 19.33 15.14 3.19
N THR A 210 19.47 14.63 4.41
CA THR A 210 18.54 13.64 4.98
C THR A 210 18.52 13.73 6.51
N ILE A 211 17.37 13.41 7.11
CA ILE A 211 17.19 13.25 8.55
C ILE A 211 16.23 12.09 8.81
N ASP A 212 16.53 11.30 9.85
CA ASP A 212 15.64 10.24 10.34
C ASP A 212 14.64 10.82 11.35
N LEU A 213 13.36 10.89 10.98
CA LEU A 213 12.29 11.42 11.81
C LEU A 213 11.69 10.38 12.76
N LYS A 214 12.14 9.11 12.67
CA LYS A 214 11.64 8.00 13.50
C LYS A 214 10.15 7.70 13.33
N THR A 215 9.52 8.19 12.26
CA THR A 215 8.14 7.91 11.89
C THR A 215 8.00 8.08 10.39
N GLY A 216 7.23 7.21 9.72
CA GLY A 216 7.04 7.26 8.27
C GLY A 216 6.19 8.46 7.86
N MET A 217 6.19 8.79 6.57
CA MET A 217 5.40 9.91 6.06
C MET A 217 4.63 9.56 4.79
N SER A 218 3.35 9.96 4.77
CA SER A 218 2.53 9.93 3.56
C SER A 218 2.11 11.34 3.08
N ALA A 219 2.09 12.33 3.97
CA ALA A 219 1.72 13.71 3.63
C ALA A 219 2.85 14.48 2.92
N PRO A 220 2.54 15.41 1.99
CA PRO A 220 3.56 16.27 1.38
C PRO A 220 4.18 17.23 2.39
N ALA A 221 5.38 17.72 2.07
CA ALA A 221 5.95 18.86 2.76
C ALA A 221 5.39 20.19 2.23
N ILE A 222 5.45 21.24 3.05
CA ILE A 222 5.19 22.64 2.67
C ILE A 222 6.40 23.51 3.00
N THR A 223 6.47 24.70 2.40
CA THR A 223 7.47 25.72 2.76
C THR A 223 6.82 27.09 2.94
N TYR A 224 7.31 27.88 3.89
CA TYR A 224 6.80 29.23 4.22
C TYR A 224 7.88 30.09 4.89
N THR A 225 7.58 31.35 5.19
CA THR A 225 8.50 32.25 5.91
C THR A 225 7.87 32.80 7.17
N ILE A 226 8.68 32.96 8.23
CA ILE A 226 8.31 33.66 9.47
C ILE A 226 9.49 34.56 9.85
N GLY A 227 9.24 35.85 10.01
CA GLY A 227 10.28 36.81 10.44
C GLY A 227 11.52 36.82 9.53
N GLY A 228 11.33 36.65 8.22
CA GLY A 228 12.42 36.60 7.23
C GLY A 228 13.15 35.25 7.12
N ALA A 229 12.88 34.28 8.00
CA ALA A 229 13.45 32.94 7.91
C ALA A 229 12.52 31.98 7.14
N GLN A 230 13.06 31.21 6.19
CA GLN A 230 12.34 30.14 5.51
C GLN A 230 12.26 28.88 6.38
N TYR A 231 11.09 28.25 6.40
CA TYR A 231 10.82 26.97 7.04
C TYR A 231 10.27 25.97 6.03
N VAL A 232 10.68 24.72 6.14
CA VAL A 232 10.04 23.57 5.49
C VAL A 232 9.34 22.76 6.57
N ALA A 233 8.09 22.37 6.38
CA ALA A 233 7.36 21.59 7.37
C ALA A 233 6.70 20.35 6.76
N VAL A 234 6.57 19.28 7.55
CA VAL A 234 5.92 18.04 7.15
C VAL A 234 5.12 17.47 8.32
N ALA A 235 3.90 17.01 8.03
CA ALA A 235 3.13 16.17 8.93
C ALA A 235 3.60 14.71 8.74
N ALA A 236 4.37 14.22 9.70
CA ALA A 236 4.98 12.90 9.65
C ALA A 236 4.11 11.89 10.39
N ALA A 237 3.38 11.11 9.59
CA ALA A 237 2.66 9.91 10.00
C ALA A 237 2.59 8.98 8.78
N PHE A 238 2.80 7.69 8.99
CA PHE A 238 2.50 6.66 7.99
C PHE A 238 1.00 6.38 8.08
N GLY A 239 0.33 6.18 6.96
CA GLY A 239 -1.12 6.09 7.01
C GLY A 239 -1.82 5.76 5.71
N GLY A 240 -3.07 5.34 5.86
CA GLY A 240 -4.05 5.28 4.80
C GLY A 240 -4.11 3.90 4.16
N SER A 241 -4.76 3.81 2.99
CA SER A 241 -5.02 2.51 2.36
C SER A 241 -3.77 1.70 2.05
N GLY A 242 -2.63 2.36 1.81
CA GLY A 242 -1.36 1.68 1.56
C GLY A 242 -0.68 1.07 2.79
N GLY A 243 -1.09 1.42 4.01
CA GLY A 243 -0.71 0.65 5.20
C GLY A 243 -1.80 -0.31 5.68
N LEU A 244 -3.09 -0.02 5.50
CA LEU A 244 -4.15 -0.98 5.89
C LEU A 244 -4.18 -2.25 5.00
N GLY A 245 -4.05 -2.07 3.68
CA GLY A 245 -4.21 -3.17 2.71
C GLY A 245 -2.91 -3.84 2.25
N ALA A 246 -1.75 -3.31 2.63
CA ALA A 246 -0.45 -3.85 2.21
C ALA A 246 0.07 -4.87 3.22
N THR A 247 0.81 -5.87 2.72
CA THR A 247 1.60 -6.76 3.56
C THR A 247 2.65 -5.95 4.32
N ALA A 248 2.88 -6.32 5.59
CA ALA A 248 3.94 -5.73 6.41
C ALA A 248 5.29 -5.65 5.68
N ASP A 249 5.88 -4.46 5.65
CA ASP A 249 7.23 -4.23 5.14
C ASP A 249 8.16 -3.92 6.33
N PRO A 250 9.10 -4.83 6.67
CA PRO A 250 9.97 -4.70 7.84
C PRO A 250 10.93 -3.50 7.75
N HIS A 251 11.08 -2.88 6.56
CA HIS A 251 11.93 -1.71 6.37
C HIS A 251 11.23 -0.39 6.67
N THR A 252 9.93 -0.41 6.97
CA THR A 252 9.18 0.79 7.36
C THR A 252 9.53 1.25 8.78
N ALA A 253 9.42 2.56 9.03
CA ALA A 253 9.61 3.14 10.36
C ALA A 253 8.62 2.55 11.38
N LEU A 254 7.38 2.27 10.94
CA LEU A 254 6.36 1.67 11.78
C LEU A 254 6.78 0.30 12.31
N GLN A 255 7.30 -0.57 11.44
CA GLN A 255 7.81 -1.88 11.85
C GLN A 255 9.08 -1.78 12.69
N LYS A 256 9.96 -0.81 12.39
CA LYS A 256 11.25 -0.64 13.08
C LYS A 256 11.11 -0.04 14.49
N TYR A 257 10.24 0.94 14.67
CA TYR A 257 10.10 1.69 15.92
C TYR A 257 8.83 1.31 16.70
N GLY A 258 7.94 0.51 16.11
CA GLY A 258 6.74 0.01 16.76
C GLY A 258 5.71 1.08 17.09
N ASN A 259 5.80 2.27 16.49
CA ASN A 259 4.94 3.41 16.81
C ASN A 259 4.67 4.25 15.55
N ASN A 260 3.42 4.70 15.38
CA ASN A 260 2.95 5.52 14.27
C ASN A 260 2.35 6.87 14.69
N GLU A 261 2.61 7.33 15.91
CA GLU A 261 2.05 8.57 16.43
C GLU A 261 2.54 9.76 15.58
N GLY A 262 1.56 10.52 15.09
CA GLY A 262 1.77 11.60 14.15
C GLY A 262 2.50 12.78 14.80
N ARG A 263 3.49 13.33 14.09
CA ARG A 263 4.26 14.49 14.54
C ARG A 263 4.38 15.52 13.43
N ILE A 264 4.38 16.81 13.78
CA ILE A 264 4.71 17.87 12.83
C ILE A 264 6.16 18.29 13.04
N PHE A 265 6.95 18.25 11.97
CA PHE A 265 8.33 18.73 11.97
C PHE A 265 8.42 20.00 11.14
N ALA A 266 9.19 20.97 11.62
CA ALA A 266 9.54 22.18 10.89
C ALA A 266 11.06 22.38 10.92
N PHE A 267 11.65 22.63 9.75
CA PHE A 267 13.08 22.74 9.52
C PHE A 267 13.42 24.14 9.04
N LYS A 268 14.53 24.70 9.53
CA LYS A 268 15.14 25.92 9.01
C LYS A 268 16.66 25.76 9.00
N LEU A 269 17.36 26.60 8.24
CA LEU A 269 18.82 26.64 8.26
C LEU A 269 19.34 26.93 9.68
N GLY A 270 20.38 26.20 10.09
CA GLY A 270 20.97 26.28 11.44
C GLY A 270 20.10 25.68 12.56
N GLY A 271 18.89 25.20 12.26
CA GLY A 271 18.05 24.52 13.24
C GLY A 271 18.52 23.08 13.50
N TYR A 272 18.56 22.68 14.77
CA TYR A 272 18.88 21.31 15.18
C TYR A 272 17.92 20.85 16.27
N LYS A 273 17.49 19.59 16.17
CA LYS A 273 16.76 18.88 17.22
C LYS A 273 17.12 17.40 17.13
N ASP A 274 17.49 16.81 18.27
CA ASP A 274 17.67 15.37 18.39
C ASP A 274 16.29 14.69 18.34
N VAL A 275 16.05 13.90 17.30
CA VAL A 275 14.77 13.23 17.08
C VAL A 275 14.83 11.84 17.71
N LYS A 276 14.07 11.66 18.80
CA LYS A 276 13.91 10.35 19.45
C LYS A 276 12.69 9.60 18.90
N PRO A 277 12.73 8.26 18.85
CA PRO A 277 11.53 7.46 18.61
C PRO A 277 10.56 7.66 19.78
N ILE A 278 9.27 7.58 19.47
CA ILE A 278 8.24 7.44 20.51
C ILE A 278 8.27 6.00 21.00
N ALA A 279 7.96 5.77 22.28
CA ALA A 279 7.92 4.43 22.85
C ALA A 279 7.05 3.49 22.00
N ALA A 280 7.54 2.27 21.75
CA ALA A 280 6.84 1.30 20.93
C ALA A 280 5.45 0.99 21.52
N ALA A 281 4.43 1.05 20.67
CA ALA A 281 3.09 0.58 20.97
C ALA A 281 2.93 -0.93 20.66
N ILE A 282 3.82 -1.47 19.82
CA ILE A 282 3.89 -2.90 19.51
C ILE A 282 4.82 -3.58 20.54
N PRO A 283 4.38 -4.62 21.26
CA PRO A 283 5.22 -5.35 22.21
C PRO A 283 6.45 -5.97 21.52
N ASP A 284 7.63 -5.82 22.12
CA ASP A 284 8.87 -6.43 21.63
C ASP A 284 8.81 -7.97 21.65
N ASN A 285 8.06 -8.54 22.60
CA ASN A 285 7.90 -9.98 22.76
C ASN A 285 6.54 -10.43 22.24
N MET A 286 6.54 -11.45 21.38
CA MET A 286 5.33 -12.06 20.87
C MET A 286 4.57 -12.78 22.00
N PRO A 287 3.31 -12.41 22.31
CA PRO A 287 2.53 -13.11 23.32
C PRO A 287 2.30 -14.57 22.92
N ALA A 288 2.37 -15.48 23.90
CA ALA A 288 2.01 -16.88 23.67
C ALA A 288 0.49 -16.99 23.42
N PRO A 289 0.05 -17.50 22.25
CA PRO A 289 -1.37 -17.72 22.02
C PRO A 289 -1.90 -18.85 22.91
N PRO A 290 -3.22 -18.90 23.16
CA PRO A 290 -3.84 -20.01 23.89
C PRO A 290 -3.45 -21.36 23.30
N ASN A 291 -3.09 -22.31 24.17
CA ASN A 291 -2.84 -23.69 23.79
C ASN A 291 -4.17 -24.46 23.73
N GLU A 292 -5.04 -24.05 22.81
CA GLU A 292 -6.33 -24.68 22.54
C GLU A 292 -6.28 -25.43 21.21
N LYS A 293 -6.98 -26.57 21.13
CA LYS A 293 -7.13 -27.30 19.88
C LYS A 293 -8.05 -26.54 18.94
N VAL A 294 -7.57 -26.23 17.73
CA VAL A 294 -8.37 -25.59 16.69
C VAL A 294 -9.05 -26.64 15.82
N ASP A 295 -10.37 -26.50 15.59
CA ASP A 295 -11.07 -27.28 14.56
C ASP A 295 -10.66 -26.78 13.16
N PRO A 296 -10.04 -27.63 12.31
CA PRO A 296 -9.64 -27.23 10.96
C PRO A 296 -10.79 -26.75 10.09
N LYS A 297 -12.03 -27.25 10.28
CA LYS A 297 -13.19 -26.81 9.51
C LYS A 297 -13.62 -25.40 9.88
N MET A 298 -13.59 -25.06 11.17
CA MET A 298 -13.85 -23.71 11.64
C MET A 298 -12.77 -22.74 11.15
N ALA A 299 -11.50 -23.12 11.25
CA ALA A 299 -10.40 -22.29 10.74
C ALA A 299 -10.49 -22.05 9.23
N ALA A 300 -10.91 -23.06 8.44
CA ALA A 300 -11.11 -22.89 6.99
C ALA A 300 -12.26 -21.93 6.65
N LYS A 301 -13.39 -22.00 7.37
CA LYS A 301 -14.47 -21.01 7.22
C LYS A 301 -14.02 -19.62 7.69
N GLY A 302 -13.31 -19.57 8.81
CA GLY A 302 -12.74 -18.37 9.38
C GLY A 302 -11.78 -17.65 8.44
N PHE A 303 -10.99 -18.40 7.67
CA PHE A 303 -10.13 -17.86 6.62
C PHE A 303 -10.95 -17.04 5.62
N ASP A 304 -12.02 -17.63 5.07
CA ASP A 304 -12.87 -16.98 4.07
C ASP A 304 -13.57 -15.74 4.66
N THR A 305 -14.18 -15.90 5.84
CA THR A 305 -14.91 -14.82 6.52
C THR A 305 -13.97 -13.67 6.92
N PHE A 306 -12.78 -13.99 7.44
CA PHE A 306 -11.76 -12.99 7.76
C PHE A 306 -11.33 -12.22 6.51
N HIS A 307 -11.06 -12.92 5.41
CA HIS A 307 -10.57 -12.23 4.22
C HIS A 307 -11.63 -11.31 3.61
N ARG A 308 -12.90 -11.71 3.60
CA ARG A 308 -13.99 -10.87 3.10
C ARG A 308 -14.25 -9.62 3.94
N ASN A 309 -14.02 -9.68 5.25
CA ASN A 309 -14.51 -8.64 6.17
C ASN A 309 -13.41 -7.89 6.93
N CYS A 310 -12.25 -8.50 7.13
CA CYS A 310 -11.23 -8.04 8.07
C CYS A 310 -9.87 -7.77 7.40
N ALA A 311 -9.52 -8.51 6.34
CA ALA A 311 -8.20 -8.42 5.71
C ALA A 311 -7.87 -7.05 5.10
N VAL A 312 -8.88 -6.24 4.76
CA VAL A 312 -8.67 -4.88 4.26
C VAL A 312 -8.02 -3.96 5.30
N CYS A 313 -8.23 -4.25 6.60
CA CYS A 313 -7.59 -3.52 7.70
C CYS A 313 -6.46 -4.34 8.32
N HIS A 314 -6.70 -5.61 8.65
CA HIS A 314 -5.76 -6.46 9.38
C HIS A 314 -4.76 -7.22 8.48
N GLY A 315 -4.72 -6.88 7.19
CA GLY A 315 -3.83 -7.47 6.20
C GLY A 315 -4.29 -8.82 5.65
N VAL A 316 -3.99 -9.06 4.37
CA VAL A 316 -4.14 -10.38 3.74
C VAL A 316 -3.24 -11.39 4.47
N LEU A 317 -3.77 -12.58 4.75
CA LEU A 317 -3.12 -13.61 5.58
C LEU A 317 -2.71 -13.12 6.99
N LEU A 318 -3.49 -12.19 7.56
CA LEU A 318 -3.23 -11.56 8.89
C LEU A 318 -1.92 -10.76 8.95
N GLY A 319 -1.33 -10.41 7.80
CA GLY A 319 -0.08 -9.67 7.71
C GLY A 319 -0.27 -8.16 7.89
N SER A 320 -0.77 -7.72 9.05
CA SER A 320 -0.95 -6.29 9.36
C SER A 320 0.37 -5.52 9.23
N SER A 321 0.32 -4.33 8.62
CA SER A 321 1.46 -3.40 8.53
C SER A 321 1.82 -2.72 9.85
N GLY A 322 0.98 -2.88 10.89
CA GLY A 322 1.11 -2.19 12.17
C GLY A 322 0.27 -0.91 12.29
N GLU A 323 -0.43 -0.46 11.24
CA GLU A 323 -1.38 0.66 11.36
C GLU A 323 -2.58 0.30 12.24
N VAL A 324 -2.98 -0.97 12.21
CA VAL A 324 -3.95 -1.57 13.13
C VAL A 324 -3.34 -2.83 13.76
N PRO A 325 -3.89 -3.34 14.87
CA PRO A 325 -3.33 -4.51 15.53
C PRO A 325 -3.15 -5.73 14.61
N ASP A 326 -1.99 -6.39 14.69
CA ASP A 326 -1.81 -7.74 14.16
C ASP A 326 -2.58 -8.71 15.07
N LEU A 327 -3.65 -9.31 14.55
CA LEU A 327 -4.53 -10.17 15.34
C LEU A 327 -3.82 -11.44 15.86
N ARG A 328 -2.66 -11.81 15.28
CA ARG A 328 -1.85 -12.94 15.75
C ARG A 328 -1.03 -12.62 16.99
N MET A 329 -0.93 -11.34 17.35
CA MET A 329 -0.10 -10.83 18.45
C MET A 329 -0.93 -10.13 19.54
N VAL A 330 -2.23 -10.42 19.61
CA VAL A 330 -3.13 -9.82 20.61
C VAL A 330 -2.85 -10.35 22.03
N PRO A 331 -3.07 -9.52 23.07
CA PRO A 331 -3.00 -9.96 24.47
C PRO A 331 -3.94 -11.13 24.79
N LYS A 332 -3.64 -11.87 25.86
CA LYS A 332 -4.41 -13.07 26.28
C LYS A 332 -5.89 -12.76 26.48
N GLU A 333 -6.19 -11.56 26.98
CA GLU A 333 -7.51 -11.07 27.34
C GLU A 333 -8.43 -10.94 26.11
N ILE A 334 -7.86 -10.72 24.92
CA ILE A 334 -8.63 -10.53 23.69
C ILE A 334 -9.23 -11.84 23.17
N TRP A 335 -8.58 -12.99 23.41
CA TRP A 335 -9.03 -14.28 22.88
C TRP A 335 -10.43 -14.68 23.34
N GLY A 336 -10.87 -14.23 24.52
CA GLY A 336 -12.22 -14.46 25.03
C GLY A 336 -13.28 -13.47 24.56
N GLN A 337 -12.89 -12.42 23.81
CA GLN A 337 -13.73 -11.25 23.55
C GLN A 337 -14.16 -11.08 22.08
N TYR A 338 -13.96 -12.08 21.23
CA TYR A 338 -14.29 -11.97 19.80
C TYR A 338 -15.77 -11.61 19.53
N ASP A 339 -16.72 -12.20 20.26
CA ASP A 339 -18.15 -11.82 20.16
C ASP A 339 -18.36 -10.35 20.56
N ALA A 340 -17.80 -9.95 21.69
CA ALA A 340 -17.91 -8.57 22.19
C ALA A 340 -17.31 -7.56 21.18
N ILE A 341 -16.16 -7.87 20.58
CA ILE A 341 -15.46 -6.97 19.66
C ILE A 341 -16.12 -6.96 18.27
N VAL A 342 -16.29 -8.13 17.64
CA VAL A 342 -16.74 -8.25 16.24
C VAL A 342 -18.25 -8.02 16.11
N ILE A 343 -19.03 -8.56 17.05
CA ILE A 343 -20.50 -8.58 16.96
C ILE A 343 -21.13 -7.53 17.86
N GLN A 344 -20.58 -7.23 19.03
CA GLN A 344 -21.19 -6.25 19.95
C GLN A 344 -20.55 -4.86 19.85
N GLY A 345 -19.45 -4.71 19.10
CA GLY A 345 -18.81 -3.42 18.85
C GLY A 345 -18.05 -2.86 20.06
N ALA A 346 -17.50 -3.70 20.94
CA ALA A 346 -16.79 -3.27 22.14
C ALA A 346 -15.58 -2.33 21.87
N LEU A 347 -15.04 -2.33 20.65
CA LEU A 347 -13.97 -1.43 20.20
C LEU A 347 -14.42 -0.45 19.11
N HIS A 348 -15.74 -0.24 18.95
CA HIS A 348 -16.28 0.62 17.89
C HIS A 348 -15.77 2.06 17.97
N ASP A 349 -15.71 2.62 19.19
CA ASP A 349 -15.22 3.99 19.42
C ASP A 349 -13.72 4.15 19.10
N ASN A 350 -12.98 3.04 19.01
CA ASN A 350 -11.58 3.02 18.59
C ASN A 350 -11.41 2.82 17.06
N GLY A 351 -12.51 2.80 16.30
CA GLY A 351 -12.51 2.63 14.86
C GLY A 351 -12.59 1.18 14.36
N MET A 352 -12.76 0.18 15.25
CA MET A 352 -13.03 -1.20 14.85
C MET A 352 -14.47 -1.31 14.32
N GLY A 353 -14.65 -1.92 13.15
CA GLY A 353 -15.98 -2.12 12.56
C GLY A 353 -16.91 -2.93 13.47
N TRP A 354 -18.20 -2.63 13.42
CA TRP A 354 -19.27 -3.37 14.11
C TRP A 354 -20.06 -4.20 13.09
N PHE A 355 -19.99 -5.52 13.19
CA PHE A 355 -20.40 -6.42 12.10
C PHE A 355 -21.73 -7.16 12.33
N LYS A 356 -22.52 -6.80 13.37
CA LYS A 356 -23.77 -7.51 13.70
C LYS A 356 -24.78 -7.62 12.57
N ASP A 357 -24.72 -6.71 11.60
CA ASP A 357 -25.70 -6.65 10.51
C ASP A 357 -25.33 -7.60 9.37
N ILE A 358 -24.10 -8.14 9.37
CA ILE A 358 -23.56 -9.00 8.31
C ILE A 358 -22.86 -10.27 8.79
N LEU A 359 -22.55 -10.39 10.09
CA LEU A 359 -21.94 -11.55 10.73
C LEU A 359 -22.70 -11.94 12.01
N ASN A 360 -22.62 -13.21 12.39
CA ASN A 360 -23.18 -13.76 13.64
C ASN A 360 -22.08 -14.25 14.61
N LYS A 361 -22.49 -14.84 15.75
CA LYS A 361 -21.57 -15.32 16.78
C LYS A 361 -20.69 -16.47 16.28
N GLU A 362 -21.28 -17.37 15.50
CA GLU A 362 -20.58 -18.50 14.89
C GLU A 362 -19.48 -18.00 13.93
N ASP A 363 -19.77 -16.99 13.11
CA ASP A 363 -18.78 -16.36 12.22
C ASP A 363 -17.62 -15.76 13.01
N ALA A 364 -17.89 -15.10 14.14
CA ALA A 364 -16.85 -14.55 15.01
C ALA A 364 -15.96 -15.66 15.61
N GLN A 365 -16.52 -16.83 15.94
CA GLN A 365 -15.75 -17.98 16.40
C GLN A 365 -14.95 -18.65 15.28
N ASP A 366 -15.49 -18.72 14.07
CA ASP A 366 -14.75 -19.20 12.90
C ASP A 366 -13.54 -18.28 12.63
N ILE A 367 -13.73 -16.95 12.62
CA ILE A 367 -12.62 -15.98 12.51
C ILE A 367 -11.60 -16.21 13.63
N ARG A 368 -12.04 -16.33 14.89
CA ARG A 368 -11.14 -16.62 16.03
C ARG A 368 -10.32 -17.89 15.79
N ALA A 369 -10.95 -18.97 15.31
CA ALA A 369 -10.27 -20.23 15.02
C ALA A 369 -9.15 -20.05 13.98
N TYR A 370 -9.41 -19.30 12.91
CA TYR A 370 -8.39 -18.96 11.90
C TYR A 370 -7.23 -18.13 12.48
N VAL A 371 -7.54 -17.08 13.25
CA VAL A 371 -6.51 -16.25 13.89
C VAL A 371 -5.68 -17.07 14.87
N LEU A 372 -6.32 -17.91 15.69
CA LEU A 372 -5.65 -18.76 16.67
C LEU A 372 -4.70 -19.75 16.01
N GLN A 373 -5.15 -20.44 14.96
CA GLN A 373 -4.30 -21.35 14.18
C GLN A 373 -3.07 -20.61 13.64
N SER A 374 -3.28 -19.43 13.05
CA SER A 374 -2.21 -18.62 12.47
C SER A 374 -1.23 -18.09 13.53
N ALA A 375 -1.74 -17.69 14.70
CA ALA A 375 -0.95 -17.24 15.84
C ALA A 375 -0.09 -18.38 16.41
N GLN A 376 -0.65 -19.58 16.60
CA GLN A 376 0.07 -20.77 17.05
C GLN A 376 1.20 -21.15 16.08
N GLN A 377 0.92 -21.14 14.77
CA GLN A 377 1.92 -21.40 13.73
C GLN A 377 3.06 -20.38 13.74
N LEU A 378 2.72 -19.08 13.82
CA LEU A 378 3.72 -18.00 13.87
C LEU A 378 4.56 -18.10 15.15
N TYR A 379 3.93 -18.32 16.31
CA TYR A 379 4.63 -18.48 17.59
C TYR A 379 5.61 -19.66 17.56
N ALA A 380 5.16 -20.81 17.05
CA ALA A 380 5.98 -22.02 16.87
C ALA A 380 7.18 -21.78 15.94
N SER A 381 7.01 -21.03 14.85
CA SER A 381 8.10 -20.70 13.93
C SER A 381 9.17 -19.79 14.54
N LYS A 382 8.78 -18.91 15.48
CA LYS A 382 9.70 -17.95 16.12
C LYS A 382 10.41 -18.50 17.35
N HIS A 383 9.79 -19.43 18.07
CA HIS A 383 10.32 -19.95 19.33
C HIS A 383 10.84 -21.39 19.23
N GLY A 384 10.79 -22.01 18.04
CA GLY A 384 11.17 -23.41 17.83
C GLY A 384 10.22 -24.34 18.59
N ALA A 385 9.24 -24.94 17.91
CA ALA A 385 8.35 -25.87 18.57
C ALA A 385 9.11 -27.07 19.18
N PRO A 386 8.74 -27.56 20.39
CA PRO A 386 8.91 -28.98 20.68
C PRO A 386 8.08 -29.82 19.69
N ALA A 387 8.58 -31.00 19.38
CA ALA A 387 8.30 -31.81 18.19
C ALA A 387 6.81 -32.03 17.79
N LYS A 388 6.64 -32.17 16.47
CA LYS A 388 5.48 -32.46 15.61
C LYS A 388 4.28 -33.24 16.21
N PRO A 389 3.05 -32.99 15.73
CA PRO A 389 1.99 -33.99 15.73
C PRO A 389 2.31 -35.11 14.73
N GLU A 390 2.17 -36.36 15.17
CA GLU A 390 2.35 -37.58 14.37
C GLU A 390 1.42 -37.58 13.14
N THR A 391 2.01 -37.66 11.95
CA THR A 391 1.33 -38.13 10.74
C THR A 391 1.44 -39.66 10.66
N PRO A 392 0.35 -40.41 10.39
CA PRO A 392 0.43 -41.84 10.18
C PRO A 392 1.24 -42.15 8.92
N ALA A 393 2.06 -43.21 9.01
CA ALA A 393 3.05 -43.59 8.01
C ALA A 393 2.46 -43.77 6.59
N PRO A 394 3.18 -43.38 5.52
CA PRO A 394 2.79 -43.68 4.16
C PRO A 394 2.90 -45.19 3.88
N LYS A 395 1.87 -45.76 3.24
CA LYS A 395 1.92 -47.14 2.70
C LYS A 395 3.00 -47.22 1.61
N LYS A 396 3.83 -48.27 1.68
CA LYS A 396 4.90 -48.57 0.71
C LYS A 396 4.40 -48.56 -0.75
N PRO A 397 5.20 -48.11 -1.73
CA PRO A 397 4.91 -48.31 -3.14
C PRO A 397 5.09 -49.78 -3.55
N LEU A 398 4.23 -50.26 -4.45
CA LEU A 398 4.40 -51.52 -5.18
C LEU A 398 5.62 -51.44 -6.12
N PRO A 399 6.38 -52.53 -6.32
CA PRO A 399 7.55 -52.53 -7.19
C PRO A 399 7.13 -52.51 -8.67
N MET A 400 7.73 -51.61 -9.46
CA MET A 400 7.67 -51.66 -10.91
C MET A 400 8.59 -52.78 -11.42
N GLN A 401 8.03 -53.69 -12.22
CA GLN A 401 8.81 -54.60 -13.07
C GLN A 401 9.25 -53.85 -14.35
N HIS A 402 10.41 -54.27 -14.85
CA HIS A 402 11.23 -53.68 -15.91
C HIS A 402 10.54 -53.45 -17.26
#